data_AF-A0A518EN61-F1
#
_entry.id   AF-A0A518EN61-F1
#
_cell.length_a   1.000
_cell.length_b   1.000
_cell.length_c   1.000
_cell.angle_alpha   90.00
_cell.angle_beta   90.00
_cell.angle_gamma   90.00
#
_symmetry.space_group_name_H-M   'P 1'
#
loop_
_entity.id
_entity.type
_entity.pdbx_description
1 polymer ?
#
loop_
_entity_poly.entity_id
_entity_poly.type
_entity_poly.pdbx_seq_one_letter_code
_entity_poly.pdbx_strand_id
1 'polypeptide(L)'
;MEGKGSKTRYVPVHAAALVAIDEYLEAAGHREEKKGPLFRPVRNPQGGLEGAITGDGLYKMVKSYALRAGVHVDGLCLHALRATAATNALEHSADIAFVQGWLGHANISTTRLYDRRRSRPEDSPTFKVSYQ
;
A
#
# COMPACT_ATOMS: atom_id res chain seq x y z
N MET A 1 -5.26 9.13 8.08
CA MET A 1 -5.57 9.47 6.67
C MET A 1 -7.05 9.75 6.53
N GLU A 2 -7.44 10.77 5.77
CA GLU A 2 -8.84 10.99 5.40
C GLU A 2 -9.20 10.08 4.22
N GLY A 3 -10.17 9.20 4.43
CA GLY A 3 -10.72 8.38 3.35
C GLY A 3 -12.01 8.97 2.79
N LYS A 4 -12.50 8.41 1.68
CA LYS A 4 -13.80 8.77 1.08
C LYS A 4 -14.89 8.88 2.14
N GLY A 5 -15.59 10.02 2.17
CA GLY A 5 -16.64 10.35 3.16
C GLY A 5 -16.14 11.04 4.44
N SER A 6 -14.99 11.73 4.40
CA SER A 6 -14.41 12.48 5.53
C SER A 6 -14.18 11.65 6.79
N LYS A 7 -14.00 10.33 6.64
CA LYS A 7 -13.69 9.43 7.75
C LYS A 7 -12.19 9.33 7.94
N THR A 8 -11.71 9.75 9.11
CA THR A 8 -10.32 9.51 9.54
C THR A 8 -10.11 8.02 9.79
N ARG A 9 -9.05 7.47 9.20
CA ARG A 9 -8.62 6.09 9.41
C ARG A 9 -7.20 6.07 9.93
N TYR A 10 -6.98 5.19 10.91
CA TYR A 10 -5.67 4.82 11.39
C TYR A 10 -5.20 3.62 10.59
N VAL A 11 -4.00 3.73 10.02
CA VAL A 11 -3.38 2.69 9.21
C VAL A 11 -2.09 2.31 9.93
N PRO A 12 -1.87 1.03 10.25
CA PRO A 12 -0.58 0.60 10.76
C PRO A 12 0.50 0.88 9.72
N VAL A 13 1.61 1.47 10.17
CA VAL A 13 2.77 1.80 9.33
C VAL A 13 4.00 1.17 9.98
N HIS A 14 4.84 0.54 9.17
CA HIS A 14 6.09 -0.04 9.63
C HIS A 14 7.06 1.06 10.09
N ALA A 15 7.83 0.82 11.16
CA ALA A 15 8.75 1.82 11.72
C ALA A 15 9.73 2.38 10.68
N ALA A 16 10.28 1.53 9.82
CA ALA A 16 11.17 1.97 8.73
C ALA A 16 10.52 2.97 7.77
N ALA A 17 9.20 2.86 7.52
CA ALA A 17 8.50 3.82 6.68
C ALA A 17 8.29 5.17 7.40
N LEU A 18 8.10 5.16 8.73
CA LEU A 18 8.04 6.38 9.52
C LEU A 18 9.39 7.11 9.50
N VAL A 19 10.50 6.37 9.65
CA VAL A 19 11.86 6.93 9.55
C VAL A 19 12.08 7.56 8.17
N ALA A 20 11.74 6.84 7.09
CA ALA A 20 11.90 7.37 5.73
C ALA A 20 11.05 8.63 5.46
N ILE A 21 9.84 8.71 6.03
CA ILE A 21 9.00 9.91 5.94
C ILE A 21 9.64 11.07 6.70
N ASP A 22 10.22 10.80 7.87
CA ASP A 22 10.89 11.80 8.69
C ASP A 22 12.12 12.39 7.96
N GLU A 23 12.99 11.53 7.43
CA GLU A 23 14.15 11.91 6.61
C GLU A 23 13.73 12.70 5.37
N TYR A 24 12.64 12.30 4.72
CA TYR A 24 12.09 13.03 3.58
C TYR A 24 11.62 14.44 3.97
N LEU A 25 10.91 14.59 5.09
CA LEU A 25 10.39 15.89 5.54
C LEU A 25 11.52 16.86 5.91
N GLU A 26 12.60 16.36 6.52
CA GLU A 26 13.85 17.12 6.73
C GLU A 26 14.42 17.60 5.39
N ALA A 27 14.66 16.67 4.47
CA ALA A 27 15.29 16.97 3.18
C ALA A 27 14.44 17.91 2.31
N ALA A 28 13.10 17.80 2.40
CA ALA A 28 12.17 18.62 1.65
C ALA A 28 11.92 20.01 2.29
N GLY A 29 12.35 20.23 3.53
CA GLY A 29 12.34 21.54 4.20
C GLY A 29 10.95 22.07 4.58
N HIS A 30 9.92 21.23 4.60
CA HIS A 30 8.53 21.63 4.88
C HIS A 30 7.88 20.87 6.04
N ARG A 31 8.70 20.36 6.98
CA ARG A 31 8.23 19.65 8.18
C ARG A 31 7.18 20.45 8.98
N GLU A 32 7.41 21.75 9.14
CA GLU A 32 6.53 22.62 9.95
C GLU A 32 5.21 22.96 9.24
N GLU A 33 5.08 22.66 7.94
CA GLU A 33 3.90 22.98 7.16
C GLU A 33 2.78 21.93 7.32
N LYS A 34 2.14 21.95 8.48
CA LYS A 34 1.15 20.93 8.91
C LYS A 34 -0.11 20.82 8.03
N LYS A 35 -0.40 21.85 7.22
CA LYS A 35 -1.60 21.90 6.35
C LYS A 35 -1.29 21.66 4.87
N GLY A 36 -0.02 21.51 4.51
CA GLY A 36 0.41 21.25 3.14
C GLY A 36 0.35 19.76 2.76
N PRO A 37 0.51 19.44 1.46
CA PRO A 37 0.63 18.05 1.02
C PRO A 37 1.89 17.41 1.58
N LEU A 38 1.74 16.18 2.09
CA LEU A 38 2.87 15.41 2.62
C LEU A 38 3.92 15.18 1.53
N PHE A 39 3.55 14.72 0.34
CA PHE A 39 4.47 14.47 -0.76
C PHE A 39 4.28 15.49 -1.88
N ARG A 40 5.37 16.19 -2.20
CA ARG A 40 5.44 17.23 -3.23
C ARG A 40 6.20 16.74 -4.47
N PRO A 41 5.89 17.25 -5.67
CA PRO A 41 6.69 16.95 -6.85
C PRO A 41 8.07 17.60 -6.73
N VAL A 42 9.12 16.86 -7.08
CA VAL A 42 10.49 17.40 -7.19
C VAL A 42 10.68 18.17 -8.51
N ARG A 43 9.85 17.86 -9.51
CA ARG A 43 9.82 18.53 -10.81
C ARG A 43 8.38 18.57 -11.33
N ASN A 44 7.91 19.75 -11.69
CA ASN A 44 6.58 19.95 -12.28
C ASN A 44 6.66 20.99 -13.41
N PRO A 45 6.73 20.55 -14.68
CA PRO A 45 6.83 21.48 -15.81
C PRO A 45 5.59 22.37 -16.01
N GLN A 46 4.43 21.93 -15.51
CA GLN A 46 3.15 22.60 -15.74
C GLN A 46 2.61 23.35 -14.49
N GLY A 47 3.37 23.44 -13.40
CA GLY A 47 2.92 24.10 -12.18
C GLY A 47 3.98 24.22 -11.08
N GLY A 48 3.58 24.73 -9.92
CA GLY A 48 4.47 24.87 -8.76
C GLY A 48 4.83 23.54 -8.08
N LEU A 49 5.78 23.61 -7.15
CA LEU A 49 6.27 22.47 -6.35
C LEU A 49 5.58 22.35 -4.99
N GLU A 50 4.75 23.32 -4.60
CA GLU A 50 4.07 23.33 -3.29
C GLU A 50 2.81 22.45 -3.27
N GLY A 51 2.33 22.01 -4.44
CA GLY A 51 1.18 21.13 -4.58
C GLY A 51 1.50 19.65 -4.31
N ALA A 52 0.45 18.82 -4.23
CA ALA A 52 0.63 17.38 -4.10
C ALA A 52 1.25 16.77 -5.36
N ILE A 53 2.10 15.75 -5.19
CA ILE A 53 2.55 14.92 -6.32
C ILE A 53 1.35 14.30 -7.04
N THR A 54 1.38 14.29 -8.37
CA THR A 54 0.31 13.70 -9.18
C THR A 54 0.41 12.17 -9.19
N GLY A 55 -0.70 11.49 -9.46
CA GLY A 55 -0.72 10.02 -9.60
C GLY A 55 0.21 9.52 -10.71
N ASP A 56 0.33 10.26 -11.82
CA ASP A 56 1.26 9.97 -12.91
C ASP A 56 2.73 10.15 -12.46
N GLY A 57 3.04 11.21 -11.70
CA GLY A 57 4.37 11.41 -11.13
C GLY A 57 4.77 10.27 -10.20
N LEU A 58 3.85 9.86 -9.32
CA LEU A 58 4.06 8.72 -8.43
C LEU A 58 4.23 7.41 -9.21
N TYR A 59 3.43 7.19 -10.26
CA TYR A 59 3.55 6.03 -11.14
C TYR A 59 4.93 5.96 -11.80
N LYS A 60 5.40 7.06 -12.39
CA LYS A 60 6.73 7.14 -13.03
C LYS A 60 7.86 6.88 -12.04
N MET A 61 7.74 7.42 -10.83
CA MET A 61 8.70 7.19 -9.76
C MET A 61 8.79 5.70 -9.39
N VAL A 62 7.66 5.06 -9.10
CA VAL A 62 7.60 3.63 -8.77
C VAL A 62 8.12 2.77 -9.92
N LYS A 63 7.74 3.09 -11.16
CA LYS A 63 8.23 2.38 -12.35
C LYS A 63 9.75 2.47 -12.50
N SER A 64 10.34 3.64 -12.24
CA SER A 64 11.79 3.83 -12.26
C SER A 64 12.49 2.95 -11.22
N TYR A 65 11.98 2.89 -10.00
CA TYR A 65 12.54 2.01 -8.96
C TYR A 65 12.36 0.52 -9.26
N ALA A 66 11.21 0.13 -9.81
CA ALA A 66 10.97 -1.26 -10.22
C ALA A 66 12.00 -1.71 -11.27
N LEU A 67 12.26 -0.88 -12.28
CA LEU A 67 13.28 -1.16 -13.29
C LEU A 67 14.68 -1.28 -12.68
N ARG A 68 15.05 -0.36 -11.79
CA ARG A 68 16.35 -0.39 -11.09
C ARG A 68 16.51 -1.62 -10.19
N ALA A 69 15.42 -2.13 -9.65
CA ALA A 69 15.39 -3.34 -8.82
C ALA A 69 15.32 -4.63 -9.66
N GLY A 70 15.30 -4.56 -10.99
CA GLY A 70 15.16 -5.73 -11.86
C GLY A 70 13.75 -6.35 -11.85
N VAL A 71 12.74 -5.60 -11.39
CA VAL A 71 11.35 -6.06 -11.33
C VAL A 71 10.69 -5.79 -12.67
N HIS A 72 10.59 -6.84 -13.49
CA HIS A 72 9.92 -6.82 -14.78
C HIS A 72 8.49 -7.36 -14.63
N VAL A 73 7.51 -6.46 -14.54
CA VAL A 73 6.09 -6.81 -14.42
C VAL A 73 5.30 -6.11 -15.52
N ASP A 74 4.63 -6.91 -16.35
CA ASP A 74 3.68 -6.40 -17.33
C ASP A 74 2.51 -5.72 -16.61
N GLY A 75 2.22 -4.48 -16.99
CA GLY A 75 1.13 -3.71 -16.40
C GLY A 75 1.35 -3.34 -14.92
N LEU A 76 2.60 -3.16 -14.47
CA LEU A 76 2.91 -2.58 -13.15
C LEU A 76 2.00 -1.37 -12.91
N CYS A 77 1.24 -1.37 -11.82
CA CYS A 77 0.39 -0.26 -11.41
C CYS A 77 0.46 -0.08 -9.89
N LEU A 78 0.19 1.14 -9.41
CA LEU A 78 0.21 1.44 -7.97
C LEU A 78 -0.81 0.60 -7.19
N HIS A 79 -1.93 0.24 -7.82
CA HIS A 79 -2.94 -0.63 -7.20
C HIS A 79 -2.43 -2.07 -7.02
N ALA A 80 -1.52 -2.54 -7.89
CA ALA A 80 -0.91 -3.86 -7.75
C ALA A 80 -0.07 -3.97 -6.48
N LEU A 81 0.67 -2.91 -6.10
CA LEU A 81 1.42 -2.91 -4.83
C LEU A 81 0.50 -3.11 -3.61
N ARG A 82 -0.67 -2.47 -3.64
CA ARG A 82 -1.68 -2.62 -2.60
C ARG A 82 -2.28 -4.02 -2.58
N ALA A 83 -2.55 -4.60 -3.75
CA ALA A 83 -3.00 -5.99 -3.87
C ALA A 83 -1.97 -6.98 -3.31
N THR A 84 -0.68 -6.78 -3.61
CA THR A 84 0.42 -7.58 -3.08
C THR A 84 0.51 -7.45 -1.56
N ALA A 85 0.41 -6.23 -1.01
CA ALA A 85 0.42 -6.02 0.45
C ALA A 85 -0.75 -6.75 1.15
N ALA A 86 -1.95 -6.69 0.57
CA ALA A 86 -3.13 -7.40 1.09
C ALA A 86 -2.95 -8.92 1.05
N THR A 87 -2.48 -9.44 -0.09
CA THR A 87 -2.23 -10.86 -0.30
C THR A 87 -1.18 -11.37 0.69
N ASN A 88 -0.03 -10.69 0.80
CA ASN A 88 1.04 -11.06 1.71
C ASN A 88 0.58 -11.08 3.17
N ALA A 89 -0.19 -10.08 3.60
CA ALA A 89 -0.71 -10.05 4.97
C ALA A 89 -1.61 -11.26 5.26
N LEU A 90 -2.52 -11.59 4.34
CA LEU A 90 -3.44 -12.72 4.50
C LEU A 90 -2.70 -14.07 4.45
N GLU A 91 -1.70 -14.22 3.57
CA GLU A 91 -0.85 -15.41 3.49
C GLU A 91 -0.03 -15.64 4.77
N HIS A 92 0.36 -14.56 5.47
CA HIS A 92 1.02 -14.63 6.78
C HIS A 92 0.03 -14.63 7.95
N SER A 93 -1.17 -15.18 7.72
CA SER A 93 -2.18 -15.43 8.76
C SER A 93 -2.74 -14.18 9.44
N ALA A 94 -2.65 -13.00 8.81
CA ALA A 94 -3.39 -11.84 9.31
C ALA A 94 -4.90 -12.08 9.24
N ASP A 95 -5.61 -11.55 10.22
CA ASP A 95 -7.06 -11.58 10.27
C ASP A 95 -7.66 -10.69 9.14
N ILE A 96 -8.58 -11.27 8.38
CA ILE A 96 -9.21 -10.64 7.23
C ILE A 96 -10.00 -9.37 7.59
N ALA A 97 -10.57 -9.28 8.79
CA ALA A 97 -11.26 -8.10 9.26
C ALA A 97 -10.29 -6.94 9.50
N PHE A 98 -9.09 -7.23 10.04
CA PHE A 98 -8.02 -6.24 10.18
C PHE A 98 -7.51 -5.78 8.81
N VAL A 99 -7.28 -6.71 7.89
CA VAL A 99 -6.87 -6.37 6.51
C VAL A 99 -7.95 -5.55 5.80
N GLN A 100 -9.24 -5.87 5.99
CA GLN A 100 -10.35 -5.08 5.46
C GLN A 100 -10.31 -3.64 5.99
N GLY A 101 -10.12 -3.46 7.30
CA GLY A 101 -10.00 -2.15 7.94
C GLY A 101 -8.79 -1.36 7.42
N TRP A 102 -7.64 -2.02 7.30
CA TRP A 102 -6.40 -1.44 6.75
C TRP A 102 -6.57 -0.97 5.31
N LEU A 103 -7.27 -1.76 4.49
CA LEU A 103 -7.63 -1.40 3.13
C LEU A 103 -8.79 -0.37 3.10
N GLY A 104 -9.60 -0.27 4.14
CA GLY A 104 -10.77 0.61 4.15
C GLY A 104 -11.86 0.16 3.16
N HIS A 105 -11.94 -1.14 2.89
CA HIS A 105 -13.00 -1.73 2.06
C HIS A 105 -14.34 -1.71 2.81
N ALA A 106 -15.39 -1.26 2.11
CA ALA A 106 -16.74 -1.24 2.67
C ALA A 106 -17.37 -2.64 2.77
N ASN A 107 -16.94 -3.58 1.94
CA ASN A 107 -17.46 -4.94 1.89
C ASN A 107 -16.32 -5.95 2.05
N ILE A 108 -16.46 -6.89 2.98
CA ILE A 108 -15.46 -7.96 3.21
C ILE A 108 -15.21 -8.80 1.95
N SER A 109 -16.20 -8.94 1.06
CA SER A 109 -16.07 -9.68 -0.18
C SER A 109 -15.00 -9.10 -1.11
N THR A 110 -14.74 -7.79 -1.09
CA THR A 110 -13.65 -7.21 -1.88
C THR A 110 -12.28 -7.54 -1.31
N THR A 111 -12.17 -7.72 0.02
CA THR A 111 -10.94 -8.20 0.66
C THR A 111 -10.69 -9.67 0.39
N ARG A 112 -11.75 -10.49 0.31
CA ARG A 112 -11.64 -11.93 -0.01
C ARG A 112 -11.01 -12.22 -1.37
N LEU A 113 -11.08 -11.28 -2.32
CA LEU A 113 -10.38 -11.40 -3.61
C LEU A 113 -8.84 -11.53 -3.46
N TYR A 114 -8.29 -11.12 -2.31
CA TYR A 114 -6.86 -11.24 -2.01
C TYR A 114 -6.53 -12.46 -1.12
N ASP A 115 -7.53 -13.21 -0.63
CA ASP A 115 -7.29 -14.36 0.25
C ASP A 115 -7.06 -15.64 -0.57
N ARG A 116 -5.78 -15.97 -0.78
CA ARG A 116 -5.36 -17.15 -1.56
C ARG A 116 -5.24 -18.43 -0.73
N ARG A 117 -5.43 -18.38 0.59
CA ARG A 117 -5.25 -19.55 1.47
C ARG A 117 -6.19 -20.72 1.10
N ARG A 118 -7.40 -20.40 0.62
CA ARG A 118 -8.38 -21.42 0.18
C ARG A 118 -8.00 -22.16 -1.10
N SER A 119 -6.93 -21.74 -1.79
CA SER A 119 -6.45 -22.35 -3.03
C SER A 119 -5.34 -23.39 -2.80
N ARG A 120 -4.83 -23.53 -1.57
CA ARG A 120 -3.68 -24.41 -1.29
C ARG A 120 -4.15 -25.85 -1.03
N PRO A 121 -3.58 -26.86 -1.70
CA PRO A 121 -3.94 -28.26 -1.47
C PRO A 121 -3.79 -28.70 -0.01
N GLU A 122 -2.79 -28.18 0.69
CA GLU A 122 -2.50 -28.44 2.11
C GLU A 122 -3.56 -27.90 3.08
N ASP A 123 -4.37 -26.93 2.66
CA ASP A 123 -5.48 -26.41 3.45
C ASP A 123 -6.78 -27.21 3.24
N SER A 124 -6.75 -28.23 2.36
CA SER A 124 -7.85 -29.16 2.18
C SER A 124 -8.14 -29.92 3.49
N PRO A 125 -9.43 -30.10 3.85
CA PRO A 125 -9.82 -30.94 4.98
C PRO A 125 -9.15 -32.31 4.93
N THR A 126 -8.96 -32.88 3.74
CA THR A 126 -8.34 -34.20 3.52
C THR A 126 -6.89 -34.27 4.01
N PHE A 127 -6.14 -33.17 3.99
CA PHE A 127 -4.75 -33.12 4.48
C PHE A 127 -4.66 -32.86 5.99
N LYS A 128 -5.74 -32.37 6.62
CA LYS A 128 -5.79 -32.06 8.06
C LYS A 128 -6.39 -33.20 8.90
N VAL A 129 -6.87 -34.29 8.28
CA VAL A 129 -7.32 -35.48 9.02
C VAL A 129 -6.11 -36.32 9.42
N SER A 130 -5.78 -36.30 10.71
CA SER A 130 -4.91 -37.32 11.31
C SER A 130 -5.78 -38.54 11.66
N TYR A 131 -5.56 -39.68 11.00
CA TYR A 131 -6.08 -40.96 11.49
C TYR A 131 -5.25 -41.36 12.72
N GLN A 132 -5.89 -41.40 13.89
CA GLN A 132 -5.37 -42.08 15.08
C GLN A 132 -5.80 -43.54 15.05
#